data_AF-A0A380EEA8-F1
#
_entry.id   AF-A0A380EEA8-F1
#
_cell.length_a   1.000
_cell.length_b   1.000
_cell.length_c   1.000
_cell.angle_alpha   90.00
_cell.angle_beta   90.00
_cell.angle_gamma   90.00
#
_symmetry.space_group_name_H-M   'P 1'
#
loop_
_entity.id
_entity.type
_entity.pdbx_description
1 polymer ?
#
loop_
_entity_poly.entity_id
_entity_poly.type
_entity_poly.pdbx_seq_one_letter_code
_entity_poly.pdbx_strand_id
1 'polypeptide(L)' 'MMLKIILYAYTQSVFSGRRIEKLLHDSIRMMWLAQDQTPSYKTINRFRVNPNTDALIESLFIQFAYFSWISCISF' A
#
# COMPACT_ATOMS: atom_id res chain seq x y z
N MET A 1 -6.20 8.30 0.37
CA MET A 1 -6.55 7.21 -0.56
C MET A 1 -5.34 6.47 -1.14
N MET A 2 -4.27 7.14 -1.60
CA MET A 2 -3.04 6.46 -2.09
C MET A 2 -2.35 5.59 -1.04
N LEU A 3 -2.29 6.07 0.21
CA LEU A 3 -1.57 5.39 1.28
C LEU A 3 -2.09 3.96 1.54
N LYS A 4 -3.41 3.78 1.65
CA LYS A 4 -4.03 2.45 1.85
C LYS A 4 -3.73 1.47 0.72
N ILE A 5 -3.68 1.97 -0.53
CA ILE A 5 -3.36 1.19 -1.72
C ILE A 5 -1.89 0.71 -1.64
N ILE A 6 -0.96 1.60 -1.31
CA ILE A 6 0.46 1.25 -1.22
C ILE A 6 0.73 0.31 -0.05
N LEU A 7 0.13 0.58 1.11
CA LEU A 7 0.29 -0.26 2.29
C LEU A 7 -0.21 -1.69 2.01
N TYR A 8 -1.40 -1.84 1.41
CA TYR A 8 -1.92 -3.16 1.04
C TYR A 8 -1.07 -3.84 -0.04
N ALA A 9 -0.55 -3.10 -1.03
CA ALA A 9 0.34 -3.68 -2.01
C ALA A 9 1.65 -4.18 -1.38
N TYR A 10 2.19 -3.46 -0.39
CA TYR A 10 3.40 -3.86 0.32
C TYR A 10 3.19 -5.08 1.22
N THR A 11 2.02 -5.26 1.84
CA THR A 11 1.70 -6.51 2.55
C THR A 11 1.64 -7.71 1.61
N GLN A 12 1.22 -7.50 0.35
CA GLN A 12 1.26 -8.53 -0.70
C GLN A 12 2.65 -8.66 -1.37
N SER A 13 3.69 -8.03 -0.83
CA SER A 13 5.05 -8.00 -1.38
C SER A 13 5.16 -7.44 -2.81
N VAL A 14 4.25 -6.55 -3.19
CA VAL A 14 4.22 -5.90 -4.51
C VAL A 14 4.77 -4.47 -4.42
N PHE A 15 6.03 -4.31 -4.79
CA PHE A 15 6.75 -3.02 -4.69
C PHE A 15 6.78 -2.20 -5.99
N SER A 16 6.50 -2.81 -7.14
CA SER A 16 6.58 -2.15 -8.45
C SER A 16 5.31 -1.36 -8.75
N GLY A 17 5.43 -0.06 -9.07
CA GLY A 17 4.28 0.81 -9.35
C GLY A 17 3.36 0.30 -10.46
N ARG A 18 3.92 -0.26 -11.55
CA ARG A 18 3.11 -0.88 -12.62
C ARG A 18 2.39 -2.15 -12.15
N ARG A 19 3.01 -2.91 -11.24
CA ARG A 19 2.41 -4.12 -10.70
C ARG A 19 1.30 -3.79 -9.71
N ILE A 20 1.42 -2.69 -8.97
CA ILE A 20 0.35 -2.13 -8.13
C ILE A 20 -0.83 -1.68 -9.00
N GLU A 21 -0.56 -0.95 -10.08
CA GLU A 21 -1.60 -0.54 -11.06
C GLU A 21 -2.33 -1.76 -11.63
N LYS A 22 -1.59 -2.79 -12.06
CA LYS A 22 -2.18 -4.05 -12.53
C LYS A 22 -3.02 -4.74 -11.45
N LEU A 23 -2.51 -4.82 -10.21
CA LEU A 23 -3.22 -5.42 -9.08
C LEU A 23 -4.54 -4.69 -8.76
N LEU A 24 -4.58 -3.39 -9.02
CA LEU A 24 -5.78 -2.57 -8.84
C LEU A 24 -6.90 -2.93 -9.81
N HIS A 25 -6.54 -3.33 -11.03
CA HIS A 25 -7.48 -3.81 -12.05
C HIS A 25 -7.81 -5.30 -11.90
N ASP A 26 -6.84 -6.12 -11.49
CA ASP A 26 -7.01 -7.57 -11.41
C ASP A 26 -7.79 -8.01 -10.16
N SER A 27 -7.71 -7.25 -9.05
CA SER A 27 -8.27 -7.67 -7.77
C SER A 27 -9.46 -6.83 -7.30
N ILE A 28 -10.62 -7.48 -7.17
CA ILE A 28 -11.87 -6.87 -6.68
C ILE A 28 -11.67 -6.26 -5.29
N ARG A 29 -10.87 -6.91 -4.43
CA ARG A 29 -10.53 -6.38 -3.10
C ARG A 29 -9.83 -5.01 -3.18
N MET A 30 -8.89 -4.85 -4.11
CA MET A 30 -8.15 -3.60 -4.24
C MET A 30 -9.01 -2.51 -4.87
N MET A 31 -9.91 -2.88 -5.79
CA MET A 31 -10.88 -1.97 -6.39
C MET A 31 -11.88 -1.44 -5.33
N TRP A 32 -12.40 -2.31 -4.47
CA TRP A 32 -13.22 -1.92 -3.31
C TRP A 32 -12.44 -1.04 -2.33
N LEU A 33 -11.20 -1.43 -2.01
CA LEU A 33 -10.34 -0.64 -1.14
C LEU A 33 -10.08 0.73 -1.74
N ALA A 34 -9.91 0.85 -3.05
CA ALA A 34 -9.66 2.09 -3.75
C ALA A 34 -10.91 2.96 -3.98
N GLN A 35 -12.12 2.46 -3.66
CA GLN A 35 -13.40 3.14 -3.91
C GLN A 35 -13.54 3.56 -5.37
N ASP A 36 -13.27 2.62 -6.28
CA ASP A 36 -13.35 2.80 -7.74
C ASP A 36 -12.35 3.82 -8.33
N GLN A 37 -11.42 4.33 -7.51
CA GLN A 37 -10.32 5.14 -8.01
C GLN A 37 -9.20 4.25 -8.54
N THR A 38 -8.76 4.51 -9.77
CA THR A 38 -7.67 3.78 -10.42
C THR A 38 -6.47 4.70 -10.64
N PRO A 39 -5.64 4.99 -9.60
CA PRO A 39 -4.47 5.81 -9.78
C PRO A 39 -3.46 5.13 -10.70
N SER A 40 -3.06 5.84 -11.76
CA SER A 40 -2.03 5.35 -12.67
C SER A 40 -0.67 5.17 -11.98
N TYR A 41 0.20 4.30 -12.53
CA TYR A 41 1.57 4.10 -12.06
C TYR A 41 2.35 5.43 -11.90
N LYS A 42 2.08 6.43 -12.74
CA LYS A 42 2.71 7.77 -12.62
C LYS A 42 2.32 8.47 -11.32
N THR A 43 1.05 8.38 -10.93
CA THR A 43 0.53 8.97 -9.70
C THR A 43 1.10 8.26 -8.48
N ILE A 44 1.16 6.92 -8.53
CA ILE A 44 1.79 6.09 -7.48
C ILE A 44 3.26 6.47 -7.32
N ASN A 45 4.00 6.63 -8.43
CA ASN A 45 5.42 6.97 -8.38
C ASN A 45 5.64 8.38 -7.83
N ARG A 46 4.83 9.36 -8.24
CA ARG A 46 4.88 10.73 -7.70
C ARG A 46 4.61 10.76 -6.19
N PHE A 47 3.67 9.93 -5.72
CA PHE A 47 3.37 9.83 -4.29
C PHE A 47 4.55 9.26 -3.50
N ARG A 48 5.24 8.25 -4.04
CA ARG A 48 6.40 7.66 -3.37
C ARG A 48 7.61 8.56 -3.33
N VAL A 49 7.84 9.34 -4.39
CA VAL A 49 9.02 10.21 -4.50
C VAL A 49 8.94 11.42 -3.56
N ASN A 50 7.76 11.75 -3.05
CA ASN A 50 7.63 12.86 -2.10
C ASN A 50 8.20 12.45 -0.72
N PRO A 51 9.21 13.17 -0.21
CA PRO A 51 9.92 12.80 1.02
C PRO A 51 9.03 12.80 2.27
N ASN A 52 8.01 13.65 2.31
CA ASN A 52 7.09 13.71 3.45
C ASN A 52 6.21 12.46 3.56
N THR A 53 5.83 11.90 2.42
CA THR A 53 4.98 10.70 2.36
C THR A 53 5.78 9.41 2.52
N ASP A 54 7.06 9.40 2.17
CA ASP A 54 7.92 8.23 2.31
C ASP A 54 8.14 7.89 3.79
N ALA A 55 8.50 8.89 4.61
CA ALA A 55 8.63 8.73 6.07
C ALA A 55 7.33 8.27 6.75
N LEU A 56 6.17 8.73 6.24
CA LEU A 56 4.87 8.27 6.73
C LEU A 56 4.60 6.82 6.35
N ILE A 57 4.94 6.38 5.14
CA ILE A 57 4.77 4.99 4.72
C ILE A 57 5.65 4.07 5.57
N GLU A 58 6.91 4.47 5.82
CA GLU A 58 7.85 3.69 6.61
C GLU A 58 7.38 3.51 8.07
N SER A 59 7.05 4.62 8.74
CA SER A 59 6.53 4.59 10.12
C SER A 59 5.25 3.77 10.25
N LEU A 60 4.32 3.89 9.29
CA LEU A 60 3.07 3.12 9.30
C LEU A 60 3.29 1.64 8.99
N PHE A 61 4.22 1.31 8.10
CA PHE A 61 4.56 -0.09 7.81
C PHE A 61 5.19 -0.77 9.03
N ILE A 62 6.10 -0.07 9.72
CA ILE A 62 6.69 -0.53 10.98
C ILE A 62 5.59 -0.78 12.00
N GLN A 63 4.72 0.19 12.25
CA GLN A 63 3.61 0.05 13.20
C GLN A 63 2.69 -1.14 12.85
N PHE A 64 2.40 -1.34 11.57
CA PHE A 64 1.58 -2.45 11.10
C PHE A 64 2.26 -3.81 11.28
N ALA A 65 3.56 -3.89 11.01
CA ALA A 65 4.36 -5.09 11.22
C ALA A 65 4.49 -5.44 12.73
N TYR A 66 4.72 -4.44 13.58
CA TYR A 66 4.74 -4.62 15.04
C TYR A 66 3.38 -5.08 15.58
N PHE A 67 2.28 -4.50 15.09
CA PHE A 67 0.93 -4.90 15.51
C PHE A 67 0.60 -6.35 15.10
N SER A 68 0.98 -6.75 13.88
CA SER A 68 0.83 -8.14 13.43
C SER A 68 1.67 -9.12 14.25
N TRP A 69 2.85 -8.71 14.74
CA TRP A 69 3.71 -9.51 15.60
C TRP A 69 3.15 -9.68 17.02
N ILE A 70 2.64 -8.62 17.63
CA ILE A 70 2.03 -8.65 18.98
C ILE A 70 0.78 -9.56 19.01
N SER A 71 0.03 -9.58 17.90
CA SER A 71 -1.14 -10.46 17.73
C SER A 71 -0.76 -11.95 17.65
N CYS A 72 0.47 -12.26 17.23
CA CYS A 72 1.01 -13.63 17.15
C CYS A 72 1.69 -14.10 18.44
N ILE A 73 1.99 -13.20 19.39
CA ILE A 73 2.61 -13.53 20.69
C ILE A 73 1.54 -13.70 21.79
N SER A 74 0.31 -13.22 21.55
CA SER A 74 -0.80 -13.32 22.52
C SER A 74 -1.73 -14.53 22.29
N PHE A 75 -1.30 -15.51 21.48
CA PHE A 75 -1.98 -16.79 21.25
C PHE A 75 -0.98 -17.92 21.35
#